data_AF-A0A538BKW3-F1
#
_entry.id   AF-A0A538BKW3-F1
#
_cell.length_a   1.000
_cell.length_b   1.000
_cell.length_c   1.000
_cell.angle_alpha   90.00
_cell.angle_beta   90.00
_cell.angle_gamma   90.00
#
_symmetry.space_group_name_H-M   'P 1'
#
loop_
_entity.id
_entity.type
_entity.pdbx_description
1 polymer ?
#
loop_
_entity_poly.entity_id
_entity_poly.type
_entity_poly.pdbx_seq_one_letter_code
_entity_poly.pdbx_strand_id
1 'polypeptide(L)'
;MEVRGVEQPSDDPERRHDLGREAPSFAPGLEPPRPEGRQRRVAARGLPKLRKRRAPLCRDPRARKAGRVALGQADVGRGRRSASSPGDAERHASRLPGRPCSRRHSKRLQARPHRRLSLPSRPRAAFVVTGSELVRGERTDRNGPFLAREALRLGLEPARIAIVGDRPEELEAAFREGLGADLCVVSGGLGPTHDDRTIELLARATGRELVVDEALERQIGDVSRRIAERLRRPYADFQAGVRKQATLPAGASSLGLAGTAPGVLLEANRTVVVALPGPPGELQRLWSRALETEAIRRLLERARPPGRRVLRFFGASESAVAHALDQAGGEGEGVEATVCARDFEVHVDLVVDDGGEPRADALAAALREGLGAHLFAEDERPVEELVLALCRARGLSLATAESCTGGLVAARLTSVPGSSDAFRGAVVAYADEVKEAELGVPTEVLERYGAVSAETARAMAVGARERLRVDVAVSVTGVAGPGGGTPEKPVGLVYVHAVAPEGELAAEFSLPADRETVRRRAAASALHLVRRLVTGG
;
A
#
# COMPACT_ATOMS: atom_id res chain seq x y z
N MET A 1 55.86 25.65 -13.60
CA MET A 1 56.95 26.47 -14.19
C MET A 1 58.21 25.65 -13.98
N GLU A 2 58.53 24.80 -14.96
CA GLU A 2 59.78 24.80 -15.75
C GLU A 2 60.85 23.85 -15.17
N VAL A 3 61.66 23.05 -15.88
CA VAL A 3 61.62 22.30 -17.16
C VAL A 3 63.04 21.70 -17.37
N ARG A 4 63.14 20.40 -17.75
CA ARG A 4 64.19 19.68 -18.54
C ARG A 4 65.64 19.55 -17.99
N GLY A 5 66.46 18.56 -18.36
CA GLY A 5 66.40 17.49 -19.39
C GLY A 5 67.38 16.32 -19.10
N VAL A 6 67.13 15.08 -19.57
CA VAL A 6 67.55 14.39 -20.84
C VAL A 6 69.06 14.02 -20.84
N GLU A 7 69.51 12.76 -20.92
CA GLU A 7 69.71 11.93 -22.14
C GLU A 7 69.82 10.40 -21.91
N GLN A 8 69.55 9.64 -22.99
CA GLN A 8 69.45 8.18 -23.21
C GLN A 8 70.84 7.52 -23.57
N PRO A 9 71.03 6.33 -24.26
CA PRO A 9 70.10 5.33 -24.86
C PRO A 9 70.50 3.81 -24.88
N SER A 10 69.55 3.02 -25.42
CA SER A 10 69.64 1.84 -26.34
C SER A 10 70.28 0.52 -25.83
N ASP A 11 69.86 -0.70 -26.20
CA ASP A 11 69.27 -1.26 -27.43
C ASP A 11 68.39 -2.51 -27.17
N ASP A 12 67.41 -2.71 -28.06
CA ASP A 12 66.66 -3.95 -28.38
C ASP A 12 67.14 -4.37 -29.81
N PRO A 13 67.15 -5.66 -30.26
CA PRO A 13 65.95 -6.20 -30.91
C PRO A 13 65.77 -7.74 -31.02
N GLU A 14 64.48 -8.14 -31.08
CA GLU A 14 63.82 -9.12 -31.98
C GLU A 14 64.21 -10.63 -32.06
N ARG A 15 63.21 -11.51 -31.87
CA ARG A 15 62.70 -12.44 -32.92
C ARG A 15 61.36 -13.12 -32.57
N ARG A 16 60.54 -13.31 -33.62
CA ARG A 16 59.17 -13.90 -33.69
C ARG A 16 59.18 -15.42 -33.97
N HIS A 17 58.19 -16.17 -33.47
CA HIS A 17 57.18 -16.97 -34.23
C HIS A 17 56.48 -18.08 -33.38
N ASP A 18 55.19 -17.87 -33.13
CA ASP A 18 53.98 -18.70 -33.36
C ASP A 18 53.99 -20.25 -33.23
N LEU A 19 53.07 -20.81 -32.40
CA LEU A 19 51.95 -21.74 -32.77
C LEU A 19 51.41 -22.61 -31.58
N GLY A 20 50.07 -22.67 -31.45
CA GLY A 20 49.29 -23.81 -30.87
C GLY A 20 48.45 -23.51 -29.60
N ARG A 21 47.13 -23.20 -29.72
CA ARG A 21 45.94 -24.08 -29.46
C ARG A 21 45.82 -24.58 -28.00
N GLU A 22 44.74 -24.43 -27.23
CA GLU A 22 43.29 -24.64 -27.47
C GLU A 22 42.41 -23.83 -26.48
N ALA A 23 41.20 -23.43 -26.90
CA ALA A 23 40.11 -22.95 -26.04
C ALA A 23 38.78 -23.60 -26.51
N PRO A 24 37.84 -23.98 -25.61
CA PRO A 24 36.69 -24.80 -25.98
C PRO A 24 35.49 -23.99 -26.49
N SER A 25 34.84 -24.56 -27.50
CA SER A 25 33.65 -24.06 -28.20
C SER A 25 32.33 -24.42 -27.49
N PHE A 26 31.38 -23.50 -27.46
CA PHE A 26 29.94 -23.78 -27.31
C PHE A 26 29.21 -23.36 -28.59
N ALA A 27 28.39 -24.27 -29.12
CA ALA A 27 27.71 -24.18 -30.42
C ALA A 27 26.46 -23.27 -30.41
N PRO A 28 26.12 -22.63 -31.56
CA PRO A 28 24.80 -22.06 -31.82
C PRO A 28 24.00 -22.95 -32.79
N GLY A 29 22.68 -23.03 -32.62
CA GLY A 29 21.82 -23.65 -33.63
C GLY A 29 20.36 -23.72 -33.22
N LEU A 30 19.51 -22.91 -33.87
CA LEU A 30 18.13 -23.20 -34.29
C LEU A 30 17.55 -21.94 -34.94
N GLU A 31 17.51 -21.94 -36.29
CA GLU A 31 16.72 -20.99 -37.10
C GLU A 31 15.43 -21.68 -37.61
N PRO A 32 14.36 -20.91 -37.91
CA PRO A 32 13.01 -21.41 -38.19
C PRO A 32 12.79 -21.77 -39.67
N PRO A 33 11.74 -22.57 -40.01
CA PRO A 33 11.47 -22.92 -41.40
C PRO A 33 10.81 -21.76 -42.17
N ARG A 34 11.28 -21.55 -43.42
CA ARG A 34 10.72 -20.65 -44.44
C ARG A 34 9.66 -21.36 -45.31
N PRO A 35 8.76 -20.62 -45.98
CA PRO A 35 7.52 -21.14 -46.54
C PRO A 35 7.66 -21.65 -47.98
N GLU A 36 6.90 -22.69 -48.32
CA GLU A 36 6.73 -23.17 -49.70
C GLU A 36 5.68 -22.34 -50.45
N GLY A 37 6.09 -21.83 -51.61
CA GLY A 37 5.19 -21.19 -52.57
C GLY A 37 4.49 -22.20 -53.48
N ARG A 38 3.20 -21.98 -53.73
CA ARG A 38 2.53 -22.46 -54.94
C ARG A 38 1.83 -21.31 -55.64
N GLN A 39 2.35 -20.98 -56.81
CA GLN A 39 1.70 -20.15 -57.83
C GLN A 39 0.48 -20.88 -58.41
N ARG A 40 -0.66 -20.19 -58.51
CA ARG A 40 -1.65 -20.43 -59.58
C ARG A 40 -2.19 -19.10 -60.12
N ARG A 41 -2.23 -19.04 -61.45
CA ARG A 41 -2.59 -17.89 -62.30
C ARG A 41 -4.09 -17.55 -62.25
N VAL A 42 -4.35 -16.23 -62.27
CA VAL A 42 -5.27 -15.45 -63.12
C VAL A 42 -6.60 -16.07 -63.56
N ALA A 43 -7.70 -15.42 -63.15
CA ALA A 43 -8.84 -15.15 -64.05
C ALA A 43 -9.54 -13.84 -63.63
N ALA A 44 -9.47 -12.84 -64.50
CA ALA A 44 -10.23 -11.60 -64.43
C ALA A 44 -11.66 -11.80 -64.98
N ARG A 45 -12.64 -11.18 -64.31
CA ARG A 45 -14.02 -10.83 -64.74
C ARG A 45 -14.65 -10.22 -63.47
N GLY A 46 -15.20 -9.02 -63.38
CA GLY A 46 -15.80 -8.09 -64.32
C GLY A 46 -16.75 -7.24 -63.46
N LEU A 47 -16.63 -5.91 -63.51
CA LEU A 47 -17.54 -4.98 -62.85
C LEU A 47 -18.98 -5.14 -63.38
N PRO A 48 -19.99 -4.81 -62.56
CA PRO A 48 -20.96 -3.86 -63.08
C PRO A 48 -21.30 -2.72 -62.11
N LYS A 49 -21.67 -1.61 -62.74
CA LYS A 49 -21.99 -0.29 -62.20
C LYS A 49 -23.35 -0.26 -61.47
N LEU A 50 -23.40 0.62 -60.46
CA LEU A 50 -24.48 1.54 -60.08
C LEU A 50 -25.94 1.04 -60.07
N ARG A 51 -26.55 1.02 -58.89
CA ARG A 51 -27.92 1.54 -58.70
C ARG A 51 -28.07 2.29 -57.37
N LYS A 52 -28.29 3.59 -57.49
CA LYS A 52 -28.84 4.47 -56.45
C LYS A 52 -30.20 3.93 -56.00
N ARG A 53 -30.41 3.73 -54.70
CA ARG A 53 -31.74 3.73 -54.08
C ARG A 53 -31.72 4.67 -52.89
N ARG A 54 -32.59 5.68 -52.98
CA ARG A 54 -32.94 6.62 -51.91
C ARG A 54 -34.05 6.02 -51.05
N ALA A 55 -34.09 6.56 -49.82
CA ALA A 55 -35.21 6.72 -48.88
C ALA A 55 -35.33 5.68 -47.74
N PRO A 56 -35.93 6.03 -46.57
CA PRO A 56 -36.33 7.36 -46.07
C PRO A 56 -35.77 7.73 -44.68
N LEU A 57 -35.83 9.02 -44.38
CA LEU A 57 -35.77 9.60 -43.04
C LEU A 57 -36.87 8.99 -42.14
N CYS A 58 -36.47 8.39 -41.02
CA CYS A 58 -37.36 8.20 -39.88
C CYS A 58 -36.90 9.13 -38.74
N ARG A 59 -37.79 10.04 -38.37
CA ARG A 59 -37.74 10.85 -37.16
C ARG A 59 -38.09 9.95 -35.98
N ASP A 60 -37.26 9.94 -34.94
CA ASP A 60 -37.68 9.51 -33.61
C ASP A 60 -37.40 10.64 -32.61
N PRO A 61 -38.42 11.18 -31.92
CA PRO A 61 -38.26 12.17 -30.87
C PRO A 61 -38.27 11.48 -29.50
N ARG A 62 -37.12 11.49 -28.79
CA ARG A 62 -36.99 11.59 -27.32
C ARG A 62 -35.54 11.42 -26.87
N ALA A 63 -34.73 12.46 -27.07
CA ALA A 63 -33.47 12.61 -26.36
C ALA A 63 -33.77 12.99 -24.89
N ARG A 64 -33.59 12.05 -23.96
CA ARG A 64 -33.51 12.37 -22.53
C ARG A 64 -32.14 13.01 -22.27
N LYS A 65 -32.16 14.25 -21.74
CA LYS A 65 -30.99 15.02 -21.34
C LYS A 65 -30.10 14.20 -20.39
N ALA A 66 -28.83 14.04 -20.75
CA ALA A 66 -27.78 13.62 -19.84
C ALA A 66 -27.65 14.69 -18.73
N GLY A 67 -27.86 14.29 -17.47
CA GLY A 67 -27.67 15.14 -16.31
C GLY A 67 -26.18 15.32 -16.03
N ARG A 68 -25.67 16.55 -16.17
CA ARG A 68 -24.41 16.97 -15.54
C ARG A 68 -24.61 16.90 -14.03
N VAL A 69 -24.00 15.93 -13.36
CA VAL A 69 -23.84 15.96 -11.90
C VAL A 69 -22.51 16.67 -11.62
N ALA A 70 -22.59 17.93 -11.22
CA ALA A 70 -21.44 18.67 -10.73
C ALA A 70 -21.02 18.09 -9.38
N LEU A 71 -19.81 17.52 -9.30
CA LEU A 71 -19.17 17.25 -8.01
C LEU A 71 -18.68 18.59 -7.46
N GLY A 72 -19.07 18.90 -6.22
CA GLY A 72 -18.69 20.12 -5.52
C GLY A 72 -17.16 20.26 -5.49
N GLN A 73 -16.69 21.43 -5.91
CA GLN A 73 -15.28 21.81 -5.82
C GLN A 73 -14.87 21.81 -4.34
N ALA A 74 -13.90 20.98 -3.97
CA ALA A 74 -13.18 21.15 -2.73
C ALA A 74 -12.25 22.36 -2.89
N ASP A 75 -12.63 23.48 -2.28
CA ASP A 75 -11.89 24.74 -2.32
C ASP A 75 -10.65 24.61 -1.41
N VAL A 76 -9.47 24.50 -2.01
CA VAL A 76 -8.19 24.49 -1.29
C VAL A 76 -7.68 25.93 -1.20
N GLY A 77 -7.80 26.50 0.00
CA GLY A 77 -7.50 27.91 0.28
C GLY A 77 -6.09 28.35 -0.14
N ARG A 78 -6.04 29.40 -0.97
CA ARG A 78 -4.82 30.17 -1.26
C ARG A 78 -4.61 31.24 -0.19
N GLY A 79 -3.67 31.00 0.73
CA GLY A 79 -3.13 32.04 1.61
C GLY A 79 -2.29 33.05 0.81
N ARG A 80 -2.76 34.30 0.72
CA ARG A 80 -1.99 35.42 0.16
C ARG A 80 -0.92 35.85 1.16
N ARG A 81 0.31 35.97 0.68
CA ARG A 81 1.43 36.65 1.36
C ARG A 81 1.22 38.16 1.23
N SER A 82 1.35 38.89 2.34
CA SER A 82 1.71 40.31 2.33
C SER A 82 2.96 40.49 3.17
N ALA A 83 3.98 41.05 2.53
CA ALA A 83 5.25 41.41 3.11
C ALA A 83 5.15 42.69 3.95
N SER A 84 5.83 42.72 5.09
CA SER A 84 6.48 43.92 5.64
C SER A 84 7.37 43.54 6.82
N SER A 85 8.66 43.84 6.70
CA SER A 85 9.66 43.96 7.76
C SER A 85 10.30 45.35 7.61
N PRO A 86 11.15 45.83 8.52
CA PRO A 86 11.29 45.59 9.97
C PRO A 86 11.36 46.92 10.77
N GLY A 87 11.47 46.87 12.09
CA GLY A 87 11.83 48.04 12.90
C GLY A 87 12.00 47.70 14.38
N ASP A 88 13.21 47.89 14.87
CA ASP A 88 13.73 47.65 16.23
C ASP A 88 12.95 48.29 17.38
N ALA A 89 13.05 47.71 18.60
CA ALA A 89 13.49 48.45 19.80
C ALA A 89 13.51 47.58 21.06
N GLU A 90 14.62 47.69 21.78
CA GLU A 90 14.90 47.15 23.09
C GLU A 90 14.14 47.84 24.27
N ARG A 91 14.04 47.10 25.38
CA ARG A 91 14.13 47.49 26.81
C ARG A 91 13.54 48.85 27.26
N HIS A 92 12.64 48.81 28.26
CA HIS A 92 12.94 49.27 29.63
C HIS A 92 11.74 49.11 30.59
N ALA A 93 12.05 48.76 31.84
CA ALA A 93 11.14 48.68 32.97
C ALA A 93 10.86 50.05 33.61
N SER A 94 9.64 50.28 34.14
CA SER A 94 9.44 51.00 35.40
C SER A 94 7.98 50.98 35.94
N ARG A 95 7.89 50.47 37.18
CA ARG A 95 7.12 50.94 38.37
C ARG A 95 5.64 51.43 38.26
N LEU A 96 4.80 50.71 39.03
CA LEU A 96 3.45 50.94 39.62
C LEU A 96 3.24 52.33 40.32
N PRO A 97 2.06 52.72 40.89
CA PRO A 97 0.82 51.96 41.23
C PRO A 97 -0.56 52.67 41.05
N GLY A 98 -1.67 51.93 41.20
CA GLY A 98 -3.01 52.50 41.45
C GLY A 98 -4.16 51.46 41.51
N ARG A 99 -4.72 51.25 42.71
CA ARG A 99 -5.77 50.26 43.10
C ARG A 99 -7.21 50.67 42.64
N PRO A 100 -8.32 50.01 43.10
CA PRO A 100 -8.80 48.66 42.86
C PRO A 100 -10.30 48.63 42.44
N CYS A 101 -10.85 47.54 41.88
CA CYS A 101 -12.29 47.28 42.08
C CYS A 101 -12.76 45.82 41.90
N SER A 102 -13.41 45.36 42.98
CA SER A 102 -14.46 44.35 43.16
C SER A 102 -14.56 43.09 42.25
N ARG A 103 -14.34 41.95 42.91
CA ARG A 103 -14.80 40.61 42.49
C ARG A 103 -16.30 40.46 42.73
N ARG A 104 -17.05 39.98 41.74
CA ARG A 104 -18.34 39.29 41.94
C ARG A 104 -18.23 37.86 41.41
N HIS A 105 -18.53 36.91 42.30
CA HIS A 105 -18.60 35.48 42.03
C HIS A 105 -19.79 35.15 41.12
N SER A 106 -19.53 34.44 40.03
CA SER A 106 -20.52 33.58 39.36
C SER A 106 -20.10 32.13 39.52
N LYS A 107 -20.95 31.35 40.21
CA LYS A 107 -20.78 29.92 40.45
C LYS A 107 -20.88 29.17 39.11
N ARG A 108 -19.75 28.68 38.58
CA ARG A 108 -19.76 27.59 37.61
C ARG A 108 -20.06 26.29 38.36
N LEU A 109 -21.21 25.69 38.06
CA LEU A 109 -21.51 24.30 38.39
C LEU A 109 -20.40 23.43 37.77
N GLN A 110 -19.51 22.91 38.60
CA GLN A 110 -18.53 21.91 38.20
C GLN A 110 -19.29 20.61 37.92
N ALA A 111 -19.37 20.24 36.64
CA ALA A 111 -19.73 18.88 36.25
C ALA A 111 -18.73 17.93 36.92
N ARG A 112 -19.25 17.02 37.74
CA ARG A 112 -18.44 15.96 38.36
C ARG A 112 -17.85 15.10 37.23
N PRO A 113 -16.55 14.76 37.26
CA PRO A 113 -16.01 13.84 36.29
C PRO A 113 -16.71 12.50 36.47
N HIS A 114 -17.43 12.06 35.44
CA HIS A 114 -17.97 10.71 35.38
C HIS A 114 -16.80 9.75 35.62
N ARG A 115 -16.91 8.95 36.69
CA ARG A 115 -16.00 7.86 37.00
C ARG A 115 -16.07 6.91 35.80
N ARG A 116 -15.10 7.01 34.87
CA ARG A 116 -14.94 6.03 33.80
C ARG A 116 -14.77 4.68 34.49
N LEU A 117 -15.81 3.86 34.45
CA LEU A 117 -15.69 2.44 34.80
C LEU A 117 -14.70 1.89 33.77
N SER A 118 -13.46 1.66 34.20
CA SER A 118 -12.43 1.06 33.36
C SER A 118 -12.90 -0.35 33.03
N LEU A 119 -13.38 -0.56 31.81
CA LEU A 119 -13.54 -1.89 31.23
C LEU A 119 -12.22 -2.66 31.42
N PRO A 120 -12.25 -3.98 31.64
CA PRO A 120 -11.02 -4.76 31.74
C PRO A 120 -10.23 -4.58 30.44
N SER A 121 -9.12 -3.86 30.51
CA SER A 121 -8.30 -3.55 29.34
C SER A 121 -7.70 -4.84 28.79
N ARG A 122 -7.83 -5.05 27.48
CA ARG A 122 -7.21 -6.15 26.73
C ARG A 122 -5.73 -6.30 27.13
N PRO A 123 -5.19 -7.54 27.23
CA PRO A 123 -3.77 -7.72 27.52
C PRO A 123 -2.92 -6.99 26.48
N ARG A 124 -1.86 -6.32 26.93
CA ARG A 124 -1.07 -5.43 26.07
C ARG A 124 0.09 -6.20 25.43
N ALA A 125 0.32 -5.94 24.15
CA ALA A 125 1.44 -6.47 23.38
C ALA A 125 2.38 -5.36 22.90
N ALA A 126 3.69 -5.52 23.13
CA ALA A 126 4.73 -4.66 22.63
C ALA A 126 5.59 -5.39 21.60
N PHE A 127 5.99 -4.70 20.53
CA PHE A 127 6.79 -5.24 19.44
C PHE A 127 8.11 -4.49 19.32
N VAL A 128 9.23 -5.21 19.31
CA VAL A 128 10.56 -4.65 19.06
C VAL A 128 11.11 -5.27 17.79
N VAL A 129 11.28 -4.47 16.75
CA VAL A 129 11.86 -4.89 15.48
C VAL A 129 13.29 -4.36 15.42
N THR A 130 14.26 -5.25 15.28
CA THR A 130 15.68 -4.89 15.26
C THR A 130 16.28 -4.99 13.88
N GLY A 131 17.11 -4.00 13.55
CA GLY A 131 17.89 -3.96 12.31
C GLY A 131 18.32 -2.54 12.00
N SER A 132 19.63 -2.30 11.95
CA SER A 132 20.17 -0.98 11.63
C SER A 132 19.75 -0.48 10.24
N GLU A 133 19.55 -1.39 9.28
CA GLU A 133 19.04 -1.09 7.94
C GLU A 133 17.59 -0.59 7.95
N LEU A 134 16.79 -1.01 8.96
CA LEU A 134 15.42 -0.53 9.14
C LEU A 134 15.41 0.90 9.67
N VAL A 135 16.24 1.18 10.68
CA VAL A 135 16.36 2.54 11.24
C VAL A 135 16.96 3.52 10.22
N ARG A 136 17.86 3.06 9.35
CA ARG A 136 18.42 3.86 8.25
C ARG A 136 17.49 4.02 7.05
N GLY A 137 16.33 3.33 7.04
CA GLY A 137 15.36 3.42 5.95
C GLY A 137 15.77 2.70 4.66
N GLU A 138 16.78 1.82 4.71
CA GLU A 138 17.21 1.00 3.56
C GLU A 138 16.21 -0.12 3.27
N ARG A 139 15.48 -0.57 4.29
CA ARG A 139 14.35 -1.49 4.18
C ARG A 139 13.16 -1.01 4.99
N THR A 140 11.98 -1.21 4.43
CA THR A 140 10.71 -1.02 5.14
C THR A 140 10.42 -2.21 6.04
N ASP A 141 10.07 -1.96 7.30
CA ASP A 141 9.59 -2.99 8.23
C ASP A 141 8.29 -3.63 7.70
N ARG A 142 8.28 -4.97 7.67
CA ARG A 142 7.11 -5.79 7.31
C ARG A 142 6.62 -6.65 8.48
N ASN A 143 7.37 -6.72 9.57
CA ASN A 143 7.13 -7.61 10.69
C ASN A 143 6.32 -6.91 11.79
N GLY A 144 6.65 -5.66 12.14
CA GLY A 144 5.90 -4.89 13.14
C GLY A 144 4.42 -4.78 12.79
N PRO A 145 4.04 -4.28 11.58
CA PRO A 145 2.65 -4.21 11.15
C PRO A 145 1.96 -5.58 11.07
N PHE A 146 2.69 -6.65 10.71
CA PHE A 146 2.14 -8.01 10.71
C PHE A 146 1.78 -8.46 12.13
N LEU A 147 2.72 -8.33 13.08
CA LEU A 147 2.55 -8.76 14.46
C LEU A 147 1.46 -7.96 15.18
N ALA A 148 1.39 -6.65 14.97
CA ALA A 148 0.35 -5.81 15.57
C ALA A 148 -1.06 -6.20 15.08
N ARG A 149 -1.21 -6.46 13.77
CA ARG A 149 -2.48 -6.95 13.21
C ARG A 149 -2.86 -8.31 13.77
N GLU A 150 -1.91 -9.24 13.87
CA GLU A 150 -2.16 -10.56 14.45
C GLU A 150 -2.52 -10.49 15.93
N ALA A 151 -1.85 -9.64 16.70
CA ALA A 151 -2.16 -9.41 18.11
C ALA A 151 -3.59 -8.88 18.29
N LEU A 152 -3.98 -7.86 17.51
CA LEU A 152 -5.34 -7.32 17.55
C LEU A 152 -6.40 -8.37 17.18
N ARG A 153 -6.13 -9.18 16.14
CA ARG A 153 -6.99 -10.30 15.72
C ARG A 153 -7.18 -11.34 16.83
N LEU A 154 -6.17 -11.54 17.66
CA LEU A 154 -6.19 -12.45 18.80
C LEU A 154 -6.78 -11.80 20.07
N GLY A 155 -7.13 -10.51 20.05
CA GLY A 155 -7.68 -9.79 21.20
C GLY A 155 -6.66 -9.21 22.16
N LEU A 156 -5.41 -9.09 21.73
CA LEU A 156 -4.34 -8.38 22.43
C LEU A 156 -4.30 -6.94 21.93
N GLU A 157 -4.05 -5.99 22.82
CA GLU A 157 -3.94 -4.57 22.49
C GLU A 157 -2.51 -4.24 22.02
N PRO A 158 -2.30 -3.86 20.74
CA PRO A 158 -0.99 -3.43 20.24
C PRO A 158 -0.57 -2.10 20.87
N ALA A 159 0.20 -2.17 21.95
CA ALA A 159 0.56 -0.99 22.73
C ALA A 159 1.68 -0.16 22.08
N ARG A 160 2.63 -0.81 21.40
CA ARG A 160 3.79 -0.14 20.80
C ARG A 160 4.48 -1.02 19.77
N ILE A 161 4.97 -0.40 18.70
CA ILE A 161 5.99 -0.96 17.80
C ILE A 161 7.22 -0.05 17.89
N ALA A 162 8.37 -0.62 18.24
CA ALA A 162 9.66 0.08 18.27
C ALA A 162 10.59 -0.54 17.22
N ILE A 163 11.12 0.28 16.31
CA ILE A 163 12.19 -0.12 15.38
C ILE A 163 13.50 0.39 15.95
N VAL A 164 14.44 -0.50 16.21
CA VAL A 164 15.66 -0.21 16.98
C VAL A 164 16.89 -0.73 16.25
N GLY A 165 17.98 0.03 16.27
CA GLY A 165 19.25 -0.39 15.68
C GLY A 165 19.93 -1.48 16.50
N ASP A 166 21.03 -2.04 15.98
CA ASP A 166 21.71 -3.17 16.61
C ASP A 166 22.68 -2.74 17.76
N ARG A 167 22.56 -1.50 18.24
CA ARG A 167 23.37 -1.00 19.35
C ARG A 167 22.89 -1.65 20.66
N PRO A 168 23.77 -2.28 21.45
CA PRO A 168 23.35 -3.04 22.63
C PRO A 168 22.51 -2.24 23.63
N GLU A 169 22.98 -1.04 23.97
CA GLU A 169 22.32 -0.13 24.91
C GLU A 169 20.91 0.29 24.48
N GLU A 170 20.69 0.54 23.18
CA GLU A 170 19.38 0.90 22.64
C GLU A 170 18.44 -0.30 22.64
N LEU A 171 18.95 -1.47 22.22
CA LEU A 171 18.17 -2.68 22.11
C LEU A 171 17.75 -3.22 23.48
N GLU A 172 18.67 -3.19 24.45
CA GLU A 172 18.40 -3.60 25.83
C GLU A 172 17.38 -2.65 26.51
N ALA A 173 17.45 -1.34 26.24
CA ALA A 173 16.45 -0.39 26.73
C ALA A 173 15.06 -0.69 26.16
N ALA A 174 14.97 -0.97 24.85
CA ALA A 174 13.72 -1.35 24.20
C ALA A 174 13.14 -2.66 24.75
N PHE A 175 13.99 -3.66 25.05
CA PHE A 175 13.56 -4.90 25.68
C PHE A 175 13.02 -4.67 27.08
N ARG A 176 13.70 -3.87 27.91
CA ARG A 176 13.21 -3.50 29.25
C ARG A 176 11.87 -2.80 29.20
N GLU A 177 11.66 -1.92 28.22
CA GLU A 177 10.36 -1.29 28.04
C GLU A 177 9.28 -2.30 27.61
N GLY A 178 9.61 -3.19 26.67
CA GLY A 178 8.71 -4.26 26.22
C GLY A 178 8.30 -5.23 27.34
N LEU A 179 9.18 -5.46 28.32
CA LEU A 179 8.87 -6.21 29.54
C LEU A 179 7.81 -5.55 30.45
N GLY A 180 7.37 -4.33 30.14
CA GLY A 180 6.21 -3.69 30.77
C GLY A 180 4.85 -4.14 30.24
N ALA A 181 4.81 -4.94 29.16
CA ALA A 181 3.59 -5.46 28.54
C ALA A 181 3.26 -6.90 29.01
N ASP A 182 2.06 -7.41 28.70
CA ASP A 182 1.73 -8.83 28.94
C ASP A 182 2.43 -9.76 27.92
N LEU A 183 2.66 -9.26 26.69
CA LEU A 183 3.43 -9.91 25.63
C LEU A 183 4.49 -8.96 25.07
N CYS A 184 5.73 -9.42 24.95
CA CYS A 184 6.81 -8.74 24.24
C CYS A 184 7.29 -9.62 23.09
N VAL A 185 7.11 -9.19 21.84
CA VAL A 185 7.62 -9.90 20.67
C VAL A 185 8.79 -9.15 20.08
N VAL A 186 9.92 -9.82 19.95
CA VAL A 186 11.13 -9.30 19.31
C VAL A 186 11.30 -9.95 17.95
N SER A 187 11.63 -9.16 16.93
CA SER A 187 11.86 -9.63 15.56
C SER A 187 13.25 -9.20 15.07
N GLY A 188 14.14 -10.16 14.81
CA GLY A 188 15.49 -9.94 14.28
C GLY A 188 16.60 -10.21 15.29
N GLY A 189 17.86 -10.13 14.83
CA GLY A 189 19.05 -10.28 15.68
C GLY A 189 19.25 -11.69 16.26
N LEU A 190 18.74 -12.73 15.59
CA LEU A 190 18.83 -14.16 15.98
C LEU A 190 19.76 -14.98 15.07
N GLY A 191 20.40 -14.33 14.10
CA GLY A 191 21.35 -14.99 13.22
C GLY A 191 22.66 -15.39 13.93
N PRO A 192 23.62 -15.92 13.16
CA PRO A 192 24.89 -16.37 13.69
C PRO A 192 25.96 -15.26 13.81
N THR A 193 25.73 -14.05 13.30
CA THR A 193 26.78 -13.02 13.16
C THR A 193 26.93 -12.16 14.42
N HIS A 194 28.01 -11.40 14.55
CA HIS A 194 28.38 -10.70 15.80
C HIS A 194 27.43 -9.56 16.22
N ASP A 195 26.68 -9.04 15.25
CA ASP A 195 25.61 -8.06 15.35
C ASP A 195 24.28 -8.69 15.80
N ASP A 196 24.10 -10.01 15.69
CA ASP A 196 22.94 -10.72 16.23
C ASP A 196 23.02 -10.85 17.76
N ARG A 197 22.47 -9.88 18.49
CA ARG A 197 22.61 -9.79 19.96
C ARG A 197 21.31 -9.98 20.73
N THR A 198 20.19 -10.29 20.06
CA THR A 198 18.86 -10.33 20.69
C THR A 198 18.81 -11.29 21.87
N ILE A 199 19.33 -12.51 21.75
CA ILE A 199 19.28 -13.51 22.83
C ILE A 199 20.14 -13.10 24.03
N GLU A 200 21.36 -12.63 23.78
CA GLU A 200 22.27 -12.15 24.83
C GLU A 200 21.66 -11.00 25.62
N LEU A 201 21.07 -10.02 24.93
CA LEU A 201 20.51 -8.83 25.55
C LEU A 201 19.16 -9.11 26.22
N LEU A 202 18.36 -10.05 25.71
CA LEU A 202 17.16 -10.54 26.40
C LEU A 202 17.51 -11.24 27.71
N ALA A 203 18.57 -12.07 27.72
CA ALA A 203 19.06 -12.70 28.94
C ALA A 203 19.47 -11.66 29.98
N ARG A 204 20.22 -10.61 29.58
CA ARG A 204 20.57 -9.49 30.46
C ARG A 204 19.35 -8.72 30.96
N ALA A 205 18.43 -8.36 30.07
CA ALA A 205 17.23 -7.61 30.42
C ALA A 205 16.31 -8.37 31.40
N THR A 206 16.33 -9.71 31.35
CA THR A 206 15.54 -10.58 32.23
C THR A 206 16.32 -11.14 33.42
N GLY A 207 17.61 -10.80 33.55
CA GLY A 207 18.48 -11.30 34.64
C GLY A 207 18.73 -12.80 34.59
N ARG A 208 18.72 -13.40 33.39
CA ARG A 208 18.92 -14.84 33.17
C ARG A 208 20.34 -15.13 32.68
N GLU A 209 20.87 -16.28 33.09
CA GLU A 209 22.11 -16.82 32.53
C GLU A 209 21.85 -17.42 31.13
N LEU A 210 22.92 -17.56 30.34
CA LEU A 210 22.85 -18.20 29.03
C LEU A 210 23.27 -19.67 29.14
N VAL A 211 22.47 -20.56 28.57
CA VAL A 211 22.68 -22.01 28.59
C VAL A 211 22.59 -22.55 27.18
N VAL A 212 23.48 -23.49 26.82
CA VAL A 212 23.43 -24.18 25.53
C VAL A 212 22.39 -25.30 25.61
N ASP A 213 21.42 -25.30 24.70
CA ASP A 213 20.52 -26.43 24.48
C ASP A 213 21.19 -27.41 23.50
N GLU A 214 21.71 -28.52 24.03
CA GLU A 214 22.43 -29.51 23.22
C GLU A 214 21.54 -30.19 22.17
N ALA A 215 20.24 -30.35 22.43
CA ALA A 215 19.33 -30.95 21.46
C ALA A 215 19.08 -30.00 20.29
N LEU A 216 18.91 -28.72 20.60
CA LEU A 216 18.79 -27.66 19.61
C LEU A 216 20.10 -27.47 18.82
N GLU A 217 21.26 -27.54 19.48
CA GLU A 217 22.58 -27.48 18.83
C GLU A 217 22.73 -28.57 17.78
N ARG A 218 22.34 -29.81 18.11
CA ARG A 218 22.33 -30.92 17.15
C ARG A 218 21.40 -30.65 15.97
N GLN A 219 20.18 -30.19 16.24
CA GLN A 219 19.18 -29.90 15.21
C GLN A 219 19.65 -28.78 14.25
N ILE A 220 20.18 -27.67 14.79
CA ILE A 220 20.73 -26.57 13.99
C ILE A 220 21.95 -27.06 13.21
N GLY A 221 22.79 -27.91 13.81
CA GLY A 221 23.92 -28.55 13.13
C GLY A 221 23.49 -29.36 11.90
N ASP A 222 22.43 -30.17 12.00
CA ASP A 222 21.88 -30.94 10.88
C ASP A 222 21.32 -30.06 9.75
N VAL A 223 20.69 -28.94 10.09
CA VAL A 223 20.22 -27.97 9.09
C VAL A 223 21.39 -27.27 8.43
N SER A 224 22.37 -26.81 9.21
CA SER A 224 23.57 -26.12 8.72
C SER A 224 24.43 -27.01 7.82
N ARG A 225 24.55 -28.31 8.11
CA ARG A 225 25.23 -29.29 7.22
C ARG A 225 24.56 -29.36 5.85
N ARG A 226 23.23 -29.54 5.81
CA ARG A 226 22.46 -29.58 4.55
C ARG A 226 22.57 -28.28 3.76
N ILE A 227 22.60 -27.13 4.44
CA ILE A 227 22.81 -25.83 3.80
C ILE A 227 24.23 -25.73 3.23
N ALA A 228 25.25 -26.13 3.99
CA ALA A 228 26.65 -26.11 3.56
C ALA A 228 26.86 -26.97 2.30
N GLU A 229 26.30 -28.19 2.27
CA GLU A 229 26.32 -29.08 1.11
C GLU A 229 25.66 -28.43 -0.12
N ARG A 230 24.45 -27.90 0.05
CA ARG A 230 23.71 -27.24 -1.04
C ARG A 230 24.46 -26.02 -1.60
N LEU A 231 25.14 -25.27 -0.74
CA LEU A 231 25.92 -24.09 -1.13
C LEU A 231 27.36 -24.43 -1.57
N ARG A 232 27.77 -25.70 -1.50
CA ARG A 232 29.14 -26.17 -1.74
C ARG A 232 30.17 -25.41 -0.89
N ARG A 233 29.87 -25.25 0.41
CA ARG A 233 30.74 -24.57 1.39
C ARG A 233 31.18 -25.55 2.48
N PRO A 234 32.35 -25.36 3.10
CA PRO A 234 32.76 -26.12 4.28
C PRO A 234 31.78 -25.93 5.45
N TYR A 235 31.45 -27.00 6.17
CA TYR A 235 30.61 -26.90 7.38
C TYR A 235 31.28 -26.09 8.51
N ALA A 236 32.63 -26.05 8.54
CA ALA A 236 33.39 -25.29 9.52
C ALA A 236 32.99 -23.80 9.57
N ASP A 237 32.60 -23.22 8.43
CA ASP A 237 32.15 -21.82 8.32
C ASP A 237 30.88 -21.53 9.15
N PHE A 238 30.09 -22.57 9.47
CA PHE A 238 28.81 -22.45 10.15
C PHE A 238 28.90 -22.83 11.64
N GLN A 239 29.91 -23.57 12.05
CA GLN A 239 29.97 -24.24 13.36
C GLN A 239 29.90 -23.25 14.54
N ALA A 240 30.59 -22.10 14.44
CA ALA A 240 30.52 -21.06 15.48
C ALA A 240 29.11 -20.46 15.60
N GLY A 241 28.41 -20.32 14.47
CA GLY A 241 27.03 -19.87 14.42
C GLY A 241 26.05 -20.87 15.06
N VAL A 242 26.27 -22.17 14.87
CA VAL A 242 25.41 -23.23 15.42
C VAL A 242 25.32 -23.14 16.95
N ARG A 243 26.48 -23.12 17.63
CA ARG A 243 26.51 -23.06 19.10
C ARG A 243 25.87 -21.78 19.63
N LYS A 244 26.15 -20.64 18.97
CA LYS A 244 25.54 -19.35 19.32
C LYS A 244 24.02 -19.41 19.22
N GLN A 245 23.47 -19.91 18.12
CA GLN A 245 22.03 -19.99 17.89
C GLN A 245 21.34 -21.03 18.80
N ALA A 246 22.08 -22.02 19.32
CA ALA A 246 21.60 -22.97 20.32
C ALA A 246 21.74 -22.48 21.77
N THR A 247 22.36 -21.33 22.00
CA THR A 247 22.50 -20.72 23.33
C THR A 247 21.26 -19.89 23.63
N LEU A 248 20.54 -20.24 24.69
CA LEU A 248 19.26 -19.62 25.08
C LEU A 248 19.33 -19.07 26.52
N PRO A 249 18.47 -18.11 26.89
CA PRO A 249 18.33 -17.69 28.30
C PRO A 249 17.81 -18.86 29.15
N ALA A 250 18.31 -19.02 30.37
CA ALA A 250 17.87 -20.07 31.28
C ALA A 250 16.34 -20.02 31.52
N GLY A 251 15.66 -21.15 31.30
CA GLY A 251 14.20 -21.26 31.37
C GLY A 251 13.46 -20.88 30.09
N ALA A 252 14.16 -20.50 29.02
CA ALA A 252 13.56 -20.34 27.71
C ALA A 252 13.36 -21.68 27.00
N SER A 253 12.44 -21.70 26.04
CA SER A 253 12.13 -22.85 25.20
C SER A 253 12.24 -22.49 23.71
N SER A 254 12.62 -23.46 22.88
CA SER A 254 12.65 -23.28 21.42
C SER A 254 11.26 -23.48 20.81
N LEU A 255 10.87 -22.58 19.91
CA LEU A 255 9.70 -22.73 19.03
C LEU A 255 10.02 -23.53 17.76
N GLY A 256 11.23 -24.11 17.70
CA GLY A 256 11.78 -24.80 16.56
C GLY A 256 12.35 -23.86 15.49
N LEU A 257 12.69 -24.45 14.36
CA LEU A 257 13.40 -23.78 13.26
C LEU A 257 12.47 -23.49 12.07
N ALA A 258 12.65 -22.33 11.45
CA ALA A 258 12.11 -21.97 10.13
C ALA A 258 13.21 -21.61 9.10
N GLY A 259 14.46 -21.51 9.59
CA GLY A 259 15.74 -21.35 8.91
C GLY A 259 16.81 -22.04 9.80
N THR A 260 17.97 -21.43 10.04
CA THR A 260 18.91 -21.91 11.07
C THR A 260 18.65 -21.29 12.45
N ALA A 261 18.10 -20.07 12.51
CA ALA A 261 17.76 -19.39 13.74
C ALA A 261 16.49 -19.99 14.38
N PRO A 262 16.51 -20.38 15.66
CA PRO A 262 15.31 -20.80 16.37
C PRO A 262 14.45 -19.59 16.79
N GLY A 263 13.14 -19.80 16.82
CA GLY A 263 12.28 -18.95 17.63
C GLY A 263 12.46 -19.31 19.11
N VAL A 264 12.36 -18.33 20.00
CA VAL A 264 12.60 -18.51 21.44
C VAL A 264 11.45 -17.93 22.23
N LEU A 265 10.96 -18.67 23.22
CA LEU A 265 9.95 -18.21 24.17
C LEU A 265 10.53 -18.23 25.58
N LEU A 266 10.29 -17.15 26.33
CA LEU A 266 10.72 -17.00 27.73
C LEU A 266 9.60 -16.35 28.55
N GLU A 267 9.27 -16.96 29.70
CA GLU A 267 8.38 -16.33 30.68
C GLU A 267 9.22 -15.49 31.67
N ALA A 268 8.97 -14.17 31.67
CA ALA A 268 9.66 -13.21 32.51
C ALA A 268 8.65 -12.44 33.37
N ASN A 269 8.55 -12.81 34.65
CA ASN A 269 7.55 -12.28 35.59
C ASN A 269 6.11 -12.47 35.08
N ARG A 270 5.45 -11.39 34.67
CA ARG A 270 4.07 -11.40 34.11
C ARG A 270 4.04 -11.32 32.58
N THR A 271 5.21 -11.24 31.94
CA THR A 271 5.36 -11.05 30.51
C THR A 271 5.79 -12.34 29.84
N VAL A 272 5.11 -12.69 28.75
CA VAL A 272 5.61 -13.70 27.82
C VAL A 272 6.48 -12.99 26.78
N VAL A 273 7.74 -13.40 26.65
CA VAL A 273 8.67 -12.88 25.65
C VAL A 273 8.80 -13.89 24.52
N VAL A 274 8.66 -13.43 23.28
CA VAL A 274 8.82 -14.25 22.07
C VAL A 274 9.83 -13.58 21.15
N ALA A 275 10.99 -14.21 20.92
CA ALA A 275 11.96 -13.76 19.95
C ALA A 275 11.83 -14.56 18.65
N LEU A 276 11.70 -13.85 17.53
CA LEU A 276 11.47 -14.39 16.19
C LEU A 276 12.53 -13.87 15.20
N PRO A 277 12.83 -14.63 14.13
CA PRO A 277 13.82 -14.23 13.14
C PRO A 277 13.34 -13.04 12.29
N GLY A 278 14.29 -12.30 11.71
CA GLY A 278 14.00 -11.10 10.89
C GLY A 278 13.30 -11.37 9.55
N PRO A 279 13.63 -12.43 8.77
CA PRO A 279 12.94 -12.71 7.52
C PRO A 279 11.43 -12.96 7.72
N PRO A 280 10.53 -12.19 7.04
CA PRO A 280 9.09 -12.26 7.30
C PRO A 280 8.49 -13.66 7.15
N GLY A 281 8.91 -14.42 6.13
CA GLY A 281 8.40 -15.77 5.91
C GLY A 281 8.79 -16.75 7.03
N GLU A 282 9.96 -16.58 7.64
CA GLU A 282 10.41 -17.40 8.78
C GLU A 282 9.67 -17.00 10.06
N LEU A 283 9.55 -15.68 10.31
CA LEU A 283 8.80 -15.13 11.43
C LEU A 283 7.37 -15.63 11.45
N GLN A 284 6.65 -15.56 10.32
CA GLN A 284 5.25 -15.97 10.23
C GLN A 284 5.05 -17.46 10.57
N ARG A 285 5.98 -18.33 10.15
CA ARG A 285 5.93 -19.77 10.47
C ARG A 285 6.19 -20.06 11.95
N LEU A 286 7.06 -19.29 12.59
CA LEU A 286 7.36 -19.48 14.02
C LEU A 286 6.35 -18.78 14.91
N TRP A 287 5.73 -17.70 14.45
CA TRP A 287 4.62 -17.06 15.13
C TRP A 287 3.45 -18.03 15.32
N SER A 288 3.07 -18.80 14.28
CA SER A 288 2.00 -19.80 14.43
C SER A 288 2.31 -20.85 15.50
N ARG A 289 3.58 -21.28 15.61
CA ARG A 289 4.03 -22.20 16.67
C ARG A 289 4.04 -21.53 18.04
N ALA A 290 4.39 -20.25 18.14
CA ALA A 290 4.31 -19.50 19.40
C ALA A 290 2.89 -19.51 19.96
N LEU A 291 1.87 -19.36 19.11
CA LEU A 291 0.45 -19.40 19.50
C LEU A 291 0.02 -20.76 20.06
N GLU A 292 0.73 -21.84 19.75
CA GLU A 292 0.45 -23.18 20.26
C GLU A 292 1.07 -23.44 21.64
N THR A 293 1.89 -22.53 22.16
CA THR A 293 2.52 -22.69 23.47
C THR A 293 1.56 -22.41 24.61
N GLU A 294 1.72 -23.12 25.72
CA GLU A 294 0.87 -22.96 26.90
C GLU A 294 0.92 -21.53 27.47
N ALA A 295 2.10 -20.91 27.49
CA ALA A 295 2.27 -19.54 27.97
C ALA A 295 1.42 -18.53 27.18
N ILE A 296 1.41 -18.64 25.84
CA ILE A 296 0.59 -17.77 25.00
C ILE A 296 -0.89 -18.15 25.11
N ARG A 297 -1.26 -19.44 25.19
CA ARG A 297 -2.66 -19.84 25.40
C ARG A 297 -3.26 -19.26 26.67
N ARG A 298 -2.54 -19.32 27.81
CA ARG A 298 -2.96 -18.68 29.07
C ARG A 298 -3.14 -17.17 28.93
N LEU A 299 -2.28 -16.51 28.16
CA LEU A 299 -2.44 -15.08 27.88
C LEU A 299 -3.73 -14.82 27.07
N LEU A 300 -3.99 -15.65 26.07
CA LEU A 300 -5.14 -15.52 25.18
C LEU A 300 -6.49 -15.83 25.86
N GLU A 301 -6.51 -16.59 26.96
CA GLU A 301 -7.74 -16.78 27.77
C GLU A 301 -8.33 -15.46 28.28
N ARG A 302 -7.47 -14.47 28.51
CA ARG A 302 -7.84 -13.10 28.92
C ARG A 302 -8.09 -12.16 27.73
N ALA A 303 -7.74 -12.58 26.51
CA ALA A 303 -7.85 -11.76 25.32
C ALA A 303 -9.28 -11.81 24.77
N ARG A 304 -9.77 -10.67 24.29
CA ARG A 304 -11.08 -10.55 23.63
C ARG A 304 -10.87 -9.75 22.34
N PRO A 305 -11.01 -10.40 21.17
CA PRO A 305 -10.92 -9.69 19.89
C PRO A 305 -11.96 -8.57 19.84
N PRO A 306 -11.57 -7.31 19.59
CA PRO A 306 -12.54 -6.25 19.46
C PRO A 306 -13.38 -6.47 18.20
N GLY A 307 -14.64 -6.03 18.25
CA GLY A 307 -15.43 -5.83 17.06
C GLY A 307 -14.78 -4.76 16.17
N ARG A 308 -15.07 -4.82 14.87
CA ARG A 308 -14.66 -3.78 13.92
C ARG A 308 -15.84 -3.39 13.03
N ARG A 309 -16.02 -2.10 12.80
CA ARG A 309 -16.88 -1.56 11.73
C ARG A 309 -16.01 -0.72 10.82
N VAL A 310 -16.20 -0.89 9.52
CA VAL A 310 -15.48 -0.12 8.50
C VAL A 310 -16.51 0.60 7.65
N LEU A 311 -16.31 1.89 7.40
CA LEU A 311 -17.09 2.64 6.42
C LEU A 311 -16.11 3.34 5.47
N ARG A 312 -16.33 3.19 4.16
CA ARG A 312 -15.46 3.77 3.14
C ARG A 312 -16.24 4.75 2.27
N PHE A 313 -15.67 5.93 2.10
CA PHE A 313 -16.27 7.05 1.40
C PHE A 313 -15.41 7.46 0.22
N PHE A 314 -16.07 7.82 -0.88
CA PHE A 314 -15.43 8.41 -2.05
C PHE A 314 -16.09 9.74 -2.39
N GLY A 315 -15.26 10.78 -2.58
CA GLY A 315 -15.72 12.15 -2.85
C GLY A 315 -16.09 12.98 -1.63
N ALA A 316 -16.11 12.40 -0.43
CA ALA A 316 -16.17 13.15 0.82
C ALA A 316 -14.76 13.61 1.24
N SER A 317 -14.66 14.78 1.88
CA SER A 317 -13.42 15.20 2.52
C SER A 317 -13.28 14.57 3.91
N GLU A 318 -12.04 14.40 4.35
CA GLU A 318 -11.73 13.92 5.70
C GLU A 318 -12.39 14.80 6.77
N SER A 319 -12.36 16.13 6.60
CA SER A 319 -13.01 17.07 7.51
C SER A 319 -14.52 16.92 7.56
N ALA A 320 -15.19 16.59 6.45
CA ALA A 320 -16.63 16.35 6.45
C ALA A 320 -16.98 15.06 7.21
N VAL A 321 -16.19 14.01 7.03
CA VAL A 321 -16.36 12.73 7.76
C VAL A 321 -16.09 12.92 9.25
N ALA A 322 -14.99 13.58 9.63
CA ALA A 322 -14.66 13.88 11.01
C ALA A 322 -15.75 14.75 11.68
N HIS A 323 -16.23 15.78 10.99
CA HIS A 323 -17.31 16.62 11.51
C HIS A 323 -18.61 15.82 11.73
N ALA A 324 -18.98 14.95 10.80
CA ALA A 324 -20.15 14.09 10.95
C ALA A 324 -20.01 13.12 12.14
N LEU A 325 -18.81 12.57 12.35
CA LEU A 325 -18.50 11.72 13.50
C LEU A 325 -18.61 12.49 14.82
N ASP A 326 -18.09 13.71 14.89
CA ASP A 326 -18.19 14.58 16.07
C ASP A 326 -19.64 14.96 16.38
N GLN A 327 -20.44 15.30 15.37
CA GLN A 327 -21.88 15.59 15.54
C GLN A 327 -22.66 14.37 16.03
N ALA A 328 -22.23 13.16 15.66
CA ALA A 328 -22.78 11.92 16.19
C ALA A 328 -22.32 11.61 17.63
N GLY A 329 -21.51 12.49 18.25
CA GLY A 329 -21.05 12.42 19.63
C GLY A 329 -19.61 11.91 19.80
N GLY A 330 -18.87 11.68 18.70
CA GLY A 330 -17.47 11.27 18.72
C GLY A 330 -17.19 9.88 19.32
N GLU A 331 -15.93 9.61 19.62
CA GLU A 331 -15.47 8.39 20.29
C GLU A 331 -15.92 8.31 21.76
N GLY A 332 -15.94 7.11 22.32
CA GLY A 332 -16.36 6.85 23.70
C GLY A 332 -17.21 5.60 23.84
N GLU A 333 -17.58 5.27 25.09
CA GLU A 333 -18.49 4.15 25.40
C GLU A 333 -18.05 2.80 24.81
N GLY A 334 -16.74 2.52 24.84
CA GLY A 334 -16.17 1.28 24.29
C GLY A 334 -15.93 1.31 22.78
N VAL A 335 -15.96 2.49 22.15
CA VAL A 335 -15.62 2.66 20.73
C VAL A 335 -14.49 3.65 20.55
N GLU A 336 -13.46 3.21 19.82
CA GLU A 336 -12.40 4.05 19.28
C GLU A 336 -12.62 4.23 17.78
N ALA A 337 -12.53 5.46 17.30
CA ALA A 337 -12.81 5.79 15.91
C ALA A 337 -11.59 6.42 15.24
N THR A 338 -11.14 5.83 14.14
CA THR A 338 -10.05 6.35 13.33
C THR A 338 -10.59 6.80 11.97
N VAL A 339 -10.30 8.03 11.57
CA VAL A 339 -10.58 8.54 10.23
C VAL A 339 -9.26 8.65 9.47
N CYS A 340 -9.18 8.07 8.28
CA CYS A 340 -7.96 8.04 7.47
C CYS A 340 -8.24 8.26 5.99
N ALA A 341 -7.54 9.22 5.37
CA ALA A 341 -7.51 9.35 3.93
C ALA A 341 -6.45 8.41 3.32
N ARG A 342 -6.86 7.44 2.50
CA ARG A 342 -5.95 6.53 1.78
C ARG A 342 -6.53 6.18 0.41
N ASP A 343 -5.67 6.00 -0.59
CA ASP A 343 -6.07 5.63 -1.97
C ASP A 343 -7.14 6.52 -2.61
N PHE A 344 -7.17 7.81 -2.23
CA PHE A 344 -8.17 8.80 -2.65
C PHE A 344 -9.59 8.52 -2.14
N GLU A 345 -9.69 7.77 -1.05
CA GLU A 345 -10.90 7.45 -0.31
C GLU A 345 -10.72 7.90 1.15
N VAL A 346 -11.82 8.05 1.87
CA VAL A 346 -11.80 8.26 3.33
C VAL A 346 -12.34 7.00 3.98
N HIS A 347 -11.59 6.48 4.93
CA HIS A 347 -11.93 5.31 5.71
C HIS A 347 -12.26 5.73 7.14
N VAL A 348 -13.33 5.17 7.67
CA VAL A 348 -13.66 5.22 9.09
C VAL A 348 -13.57 3.81 9.63
N ASP A 349 -12.62 3.60 10.54
CA ASP A 349 -12.39 2.36 11.25
C ASP A 349 -12.86 2.54 12.69
N LEU A 350 -13.91 1.82 13.08
CA LEU A 350 -14.38 1.76 14.46
C LEU A 350 -13.89 0.47 15.10
N VAL A 351 -13.04 0.58 16.12
CA VAL A 351 -12.65 -0.53 16.99
C VAL A 351 -13.62 -0.55 18.16
N VAL A 352 -14.25 -1.70 18.39
CA VAL A 352 -15.39 -1.86 19.30
C VAL A 352 -15.02 -2.84 20.40
N ASP A 353 -14.82 -2.33 21.60
CA ASP A 353 -14.66 -3.15 22.81
C ASP A 353 -16.04 -3.65 23.32
N ASP A 354 -16.00 -4.61 24.23
CA ASP A 354 -17.19 -5.22 24.83
C ASP A 354 -18.18 -4.16 25.35
N GLY A 355 -19.41 -4.17 24.82
CA GLY A 355 -20.49 -3.24 25.18
C GLY A 355 -20.53 -1.95 24.35
N GLY A 356 -19.57 -1.74 23.45
CA GLY A 356 -19.52 -0.60 22.53
C GLY A 356 -20.35 -0.78 21.26
N GLU A 357 -20.93 -1.96 21.01
CA GLU A 357 -21.68 -2.26 19.79
C GLU A 357 -22.84 -1.28 19.53
N PRO A 358 -23.70 -0.93 20.52
CA PRO A 358 -24.77 0.03 20.29
C PRO A 358 -24.25 1.41 19.87
N ARG A 359 -23.11 1.83 20.44
CA ARG A 359 -22.46 3.10 20.09
C ARG A 359 -21.88 3.06 18.68
N ALA A 360 -21.21 1.97 18.32
CA ALA A 360 -20.63 1.80 16.99
C ALA A 360 -21.71 1.79 15.90
N ASP A 361 -22.82 1.08 16.14
CA ASP A 361 -23.94 1.02 15.22
C ASP A 361 -24.64 2.38 15.08
N ALA A 362 -24.76 3.16 16.17
CA ALA A 362 -25.28 4.52 16.13
C ALA A 362 -24.37 5.48 15.33
N LEU A 363 -23.05 5.40 15.51
CA LEU A 363 -22.08 6.18 14.73
C LEU A 363 -22.15 5.82 13.23
N ALA A 364 -22.19 4.52 12.92
CA ALA A 364 -22.32 4.04 11.54
C ALA A 364 -23.65 4.51 10.90
N ALA A 365 -24.75 4.48 11.65
CA ALA A 365 -26.05 4.98 11.19
C ALA A 365 -26.00 6.49 10.88
N ALA A 366 -25.44 7.30 11.78
CA ALA A 366 -25.32 8.75 11.59
C ALA A 366 -24.45 9.10 10.37
N LEU A 367 -23.32 8.40 10.18
CA LEU A 367 -22.46 8.58 9.02
C LEU A 367 -23.16 8.18 7.72
N ARG A 368 -23.94 7.11 7.73
CA ARG A 368 -24.74 6.67 6.57
C ARG A 368 -25.82 7.68 6.22
N GLU A 369 -26.50 8.24 7.22
CA GLU A 369 -27.54 9.25 7.00
C GLU A 369 -26.95 10.57 6.48
N GLY A 370 -25.86 11.05 7.08
CA GLY A 370 -25.23 12.31 6.71
C GLY A 370 -24.41 12.27 5.42
N LEU A 371 -23.77 11.13 5.10
CA LEU A 371 -22.80 11.00 4.01
C LEU A 371 -23.09 9.81 3.07
N GLY A 372 -24.32 9.29 3.06
CA GLY A 372 -24.70 8.11 2.28
C GLY A 372 -24.42 8.20 0.78
N ALA A 373 -24.47 9.40 0.20
CA ALA A 373 -24.12 9.61 -1.22
C ALA A 373 -22.63 9.37 -1.54
N HIS A 374 -21.76 9.43 -0.52
CA HIS A 374 -20.32 9.20 -0.63
C HIS A 374 -19.93 7.81 -0.15
N LEU A 375 -20.73 7.19 0.72
CA LEU A 375 -20.50 5.85 1.23
C LEU A 375 -20.59 4.83 0.09
N PHE A 376 -19.57 3.98 -0.03
CA PHE A 376 -19.56 2.95 -1.07
C PHE A 376 -19.27 1.54 -0.59
N ALA A 377 -18.74 1.38 0.61
CA ALA A 377 -18.51 0.08 1.23
C ALA A 377 -18.59 0.19 2.74
N GLU A 378 -19.06 -0.88 3.36
CA GLU A 378 -19.10 -1.07 4.82
C GLU A 378 -18.19 -2.23 5.26
N ASP A 379 -17.18 -2.50 4.44
CA ASP A 379 -16.18 -3.53 4.66
C ASP A 379 -14.82 -3.10 4.06
N GLU A 380 -13.85 -3.98 4.15
CA GLU A 380 -12.46 -3.73 3.74
C GLU A 380 -12.22 -3.97 2.24
N ARG A 381 -13.22 -4.41 1.46
CA ARG A 381 -13.00 -4.76 0.04
C ARG A 381 -12.66 -3.50 -0.76
N PRO A 382 -11.55 -3.49 -1.51
CA PRO A 382 -11.17 -2.35 -2.32
C PRO A 382 -12.13 -2.18 -3.51
N VAL A 383 -12.19 -0.96 -4.08
CA VAL A 383 -13.14 -0.64 -5.15
C VAL A 383 -13.00 -1.54 -6.39
N GLU A 384 -11.78 -1.95 -6.74
CA GLU A 384 -11.51 -2.91 -7.83
C GLU A 384 -12.20 -4.25 -7.60
N GLU A 385 -12.21 -4.76 -6.37
CA GLU A 385 -12.90 -6.01 -6.03
C GLU A 385 -14.41 -5.83 -6.12
N LEU A 386 -14.94 -4.71 -5.62
CA LEU A 386 -16.36 -4.38 -5.71
C LEU A 386 -16.82 -4.25 -7.16
N VAL A 387 -16.05 -3.58 -8.01
CA VAL A 387 -16.32 -3.45 -9.45
C VAL A 387 -16.37 -4.82 -10.12
N LEU A 388 -15.38 -5.68 -9.87
CA LEU A 388 -15.35 -7.03 -10.43
C LEU A 388 -16.52 -7.88 -9.93
N ALA A 389 -16.85 -7.80 -8.64
CA ALA A 389 -17.99 -8.51 -8.06
C ALA A 389 -19.32 -8.06 -8.68
N LEU A 390 -19.52 -6.75 -8.86
CA LEU A 390 -20.70 -6.19 -9.51
C LEU A 390 -20.82 -6.64 -10.97
N CYS A 391 -19.72 -6.63 -11.71
CA CYS A 391 -19.69 -7.12 -13.09
C CYS A 391 -20.04 -8.61 -13.15
N ARG A 392 -19.41 -9.45 -12.30
CA ARG A 392 -19.71 -10.90 -12.22
C ARG A 392 -21.18 -11.15 -11.88
N ALA A 393 -21.73 -10.45 -10.89
CA ALA A 393 -23.12 -10.62 -10.46
C ALA A 393 -24.13 -10.30 -11.58
N ARG A 394 -23.75 -9.44 -12.52
CA ARG A 394 -24.55 -9.06 -13.69
C ARG A 394 -24.16 -9.78 -14.98
N GLY A 395 -23.16 -10.66 -14.95
CA GLY A 395 -22.62 -11.31 -16.15
C GLY A 395 -21.97 -10.35 -17.15
N LEU A 396 -21.50 -9.19 -16.68
CA LEU A 396 -20.86 -8.16 -17.51
C LEU A 396 -19.34 -8.38 -17.60
N SER A 397 -18.79 -8.15 -18.78
CA SER A 397 -17.36 -8.07 -19.05
C SER A 397 -16.85 -6.62 -19.00
N LEU A 398 -15.59 -6.42 -18.60
CA LEU A 398 -14.96 -5.13 -18.35
C LEU A 398 -13.63 -4.99 -19.10
N ALA A 399 -13.36 -3.81 -19.65
CA ALA A 399 -12.04 -3.42 -20.15
C ALA A 399 -11.66 -1.97 -19.79
N THR A 400 -10.38 -1.61 -19.99
CA THR A 400 -9.89 -0.24 -19.77
C THR A 400 -9.17 0.36 -20.99
N ALA A 401 -9.25 1.68 -21.14
CA ALA A 401 -8.47 2.48 -22.08
C ALA A 401 -7.66 3.54 -21.33
N GLU A 402 -6.34 3.40 -21.26
CA GLU A 402 -5.52 4.19 -20.34
C GLU A 402 -4.49 5.04 -21.07
N SER A 403 -4.48 6.34 -20.78
CA SER A 403 -3.40 7.25 -21.17
C SER A 403 -2.58 7.62 -19.94
N CYS A 404 -2.94 8.68 -19.20
CA CYS A 404 -2.08 9.24 -18.16
C CYS A 404 -1.82 8.29 -16.98
N THR A 405 -2.69 7.30 -16.72
CA THR A 405 -2.50 6.27 -15.70
C THR A 405 -1.46 5.23 -16.09
N GLY A 406 -1.25 4.98 -17.39
CA GLY A 406 -0.24 4.05 -17.91
C GLY A 406 -0.48 2.59 -17.52
N GLY A 407 -1.73 2.13 -17.50
CA GLY A 407 -2.09 0.74 -17.15
C GLY A 407 -2.38 0.49 -15.67
N LEU A 408 -2.41 1.55 -14.85
CA LEU A 408 -2.64 1.43 -13.41
C LEU A 408 -4.06 0.97 -13.07
N VAL A 409 -5.08 1.30 -13.87
CA VAL A 409 -6.45 0.79 -13.65
C VAL A 409 -6.48 -0.72 -13.88
N ALA A 410 -5.89 -1.17 -14.99
CA ALA A 410 -5.75 -2.59 -15.29
C ALA A 410 -4.96 -3.33 -14.20
N ALA A 411 -3.84 -2.77 -13.75
CA ALA A 411 -3.03 -3.36 -12.69
C ALA A 411 -3.79 -3.53 -11.37
N ARG A 412 -4.64 -2.56 -11.01
CA ARG A 412 -5.52 -2.69 -9.83
C ARG A 412 -6.54 -3.81 -10.00
N LEU A 413 -7.23 -3.85 -11.13
CA LEU A 413 -8.18 -4.94 -11.42
C LEU A 413 -7.52 -6.32 -11.40
N THR A 414 -6.34 -6.47 -12.00
CA THR A 414 -5.65 -7.77 -12.08
C THR A 414 -4.96 -8.19 -10.79
N SER A 415 -4.81 -7.26 -9.83
CA SER A 415 -4.34 -7.58 -8.47
C SER A 415 -5.33 -8.45 -7.68
N VAL A 416 -6.61 -8.42 -8.06
CA VAL A 416 -7.67 -9.25 -7.46
C VAL A 416 -7.63 -10.66 -8.08
N PRO A 417 -7.47 -11.73 -7.28
CA PRO A 417 -7.56 -13.11 -7.76
C PRO A 417 -8.89 -13.38 -8.49
N GLY A 418 -8.83 -14.14 -9.58
CA GLY A 418 -10.00 -14.45 -10.41
C GLY A 418 -10.54 -13.27 -11.23
N SER A 419 -9.81 -12.16 -11.33
CA SER A 419 -10.22 -10.98 -12.12
C SER A 419 -10.56 -11.30 -13.58
N SER A 420 -9.96 -12.35 -14.16
CA SER A 420 -10.22 -12.86 -15.52
C SER A 420 -11.69 -13.22 -15.81
N ASP A 421 -12.50 -13.45 -14.78
CA ASP A 421 -13.92 -13.78 -14.96
C ASP A 421 -14.71 -12.63 -15.57
N ALA A 422 -14.35 -11.39 -15.21
CA ALA A 422 -15.01 -10.16 -15.67
C ALA A 422 -14.07 -9.28 -16.50
N PHE A 423 -12.81 -9.11 -16.11
CA PHE A 423 -11.85 -8.24 -16.79
C PHE A 423 -11.22 -8.94 -18.00
N ARG A 424 -11.40 -8.38 -19.20
CA ARG A 424 -10.93 -8.97 -20.47
C ARG A 424 -9.61 -8.41 -20.97
N GLY A 425 -9.29 -7.17 -20.63
CA GLY A 425 -8.04 -6.57 -21.06
C GLY A 425 -8.05 -5.05 -21.00
N ALA A 426 -6.97 -4.48 -21.49
CA ALA A 426 -6.73 -3.05 -21.50
C ALA A 426 -6.01 -2.62 -22.77
N VAL A 427 -6.22 -1.37 -23.18
CA VAL A 427 -5.38 -0.69 -24.16
C VAL A 427 -4.71 0.49 -23.47
N VAL A 428 -3.38 0.51 -23.45
CA VAL A 428 -2.61 1.66 -22.96
C VAL A 428 -2.28 2.58 -24.15
N ALA A 429 -3.18 3.52 -24.44
CA ALA A 429 -3.09 4.45 -25.57
C ALA A 429 -2.36 5.75 -25.17
N TYR A 430 -1.07 5.62 -24.88
CA TYR A 430 -0.25 6.72 -24.35
C TYR A 430 0.05 7.80 -25.40
N ALA A 431 0.23 7.40 -26.66
CA ALA A 431 0.41 8.30 -27.82
C ALA A 431 -0.91 8.52 -28.57
N ASP A 432 -0.99 9.56 -29.41
CA ASP A 432 -2.22 9.90 -30.14
C ASP A 432 -2.48 8.92 -31.27
N GLU A 433 -1.43 8.47 -31.96
CA GLU A 433 -1.50 7.46 -33.01
C GLU A 433 -2.04 6.12 -32.47
N VAL A 434 -1.74 5.80 -31.20
CA VAL A 434 -2.28 4.59 -30.55
C VAL A 434 -3.77 4.76 -30.22
N LYS A 435 -4.21 5.97 -29.85
CA LYS A 435 -5.64 6.25 -29.65
C LYS A 435 -6.42 6.07 -30.95
N GLU A 436 -5.86 6.50 -32.08
CA GLU A 436 -6.46 6.33 -33.39
C GLU A 436 -6.48 4.86 -33.82
N ALA A 437 -5.31 4.20 -33.82
CA ALA A 437 -5.16 2.85 -34.36
C ALA A 437 -5.92 1.78 -33.54
N GLU A 438 -5.72 1.81 -32.22
CA GLU A 438 -6.18 0.74 -31.33
C GLU A 438 -7.58 0.99 -30.77
N LEU A 439 -7.92 2.27 -30.53
CA LEU A 439 -9.22 2.65 -29.96
C LEU A 439 -10.16 3.29 -30.99
N GLY A 440 -9.70 3.60 -32.21
CA GLY A 440 -10.55 4.25 -33.20
C GLY A 440 -10.98 5.65 -32.82
N VAL A 441 -10.20 6.35 -31.99
CA VAL A 441 -10.46 7.77 -31.70
C VAL A 441 -10.33 8.57 -33.00
N PRO A 442 -11.35 9.33 -33.44
CA PRO A 442 -11.26 10.07 -34.68
C PRO A 442 -10.20 11.17 -34.62
N THR A 443 -9.41 11.32 -35.68
CA THR A 443 -8.39 12.36 -35.80
C THR A 443 -8.97 13.75 -35.57
N GLU A 444 -10.19 14.01 -36.04
CA GLU A 444 -10.87 15.29 -35.86
C GLU A 444 -11.16 15.61 -34.38
N VAL A 445 -11.33 14.58 -33.54
CA VAL A 445 -11.51 14.77 -32.08
C VAL A 445 -10.19 15.20 -31.45
N LEU A 446 -9.08 14.57 -31.83
CA LEU A 446 -7.75 14.92 -31.33
C LEU A 446 -7.30 16.30 -31.80
N GLU A 447 -7.52 16.65 -33.07
CA GLU A 447 -7.18 17.97 -33.61
C GLU A 447 -8.01 19.09 -32.97
N ARG A 448 -9.32 18.88 -32.78
CA ARG A 448 -10.22 19.93 -32.27
C ARG A 448 -10.18 20.10 -30.76
N TYR A 449 -10.16 18.99 -30.02
CA TYR A 449 -10.31 18.99 -28.55
C TYR A 449 -9.01 18.63 -27.82
N GLY A 450 -8.05 18.01 -28.51
CA GLY A 450 -6.82 17.50 -27.94
C GLY A 450 -6.97 16.16 -27.22
N ALA A 451 -5.84 15.49 -26.98
CA ALA A 451 -5.76 14.20 -26.29
C ALA A 451 -6.34 14.21 -24.86
N VAL A 452 -6.31 15.37 -24.20
CA VAL A 452 -6.86 15.59 -22.85
C VAL A 452 -8.16 16.40 -22.97
N SER A 453 -9.28 15.71 -23.12
CA SER A 453 -10.62 16.28 -23.25
C SER A 453 -11.69 15.23 -22.89
N ALA A 454 -12.91 15.68 -22.62
CA ALA A 454 -14.05 14.80 -22.37
C ALA A 454 -14.41 13.99 -23.63
N GLU A 455 -14.29 14.60 -24.81
CA GLU A 455 -14.55 13.99 -26.11
C GLU A 455 -13.58 12.85 -26.40
N THR A 456 -12.28 13.06 -26.16
CA THR A 456 -11.27 12.02 -26.30
C THR A 456 -11.49 10.91 -25.29
N ALA A 457 -11.79 11.23 -24.03
CA ALA A 457 -12.11 10.22 -23.02
C ALA A 457 -13.30 9.34 -23.47
N ARG A 458 -14.39 9.96 -23.92
CA ARG A 458 -15.56 9.22 -24.44
C ARG A 458 -15.20 8.32 -25.62
N ALA A 459 -14.49 8.85 -26.61
CA ALA A 459 -14.07 8.10 -27.80
C ALA A 459 -13.18 6.90 -27.41
N MET A 460 -12.25 7.09 -26.48
CA MET A 460 -11.40 6.00 -25.95
C MET A 460 -12.22 4.91 -25.26
N ALA A 461 -13.23 5.26 -24.46
CA ALA A 461 -14.04 4.29 -23.73
C ALA A 461 -14.93 3.48 -24.68
N VAL A 462 -15.60 4.15 -25.61
CA VAL A 462 -16.40 3.50 -26.68
C VAL A 462 -15.51 2.58 -27.53
N GLY A 463 -14.35 3.08 -27.94
CA GLY A 463 -13.35 2.33 -28.69
C GLY A 463 -12.92 1.04 -28.00
N ALA A 464 -12.56 1.11 -26.70
CA ALA A 464 -12.18 -0.07 -25.94
C ALA A 464 -13.33 -1.08 -25.82
N ARG A 465 -14.56 -0.59 -25.58
CA ARG A 465 -15.75 -1.45 -25.50
C ARG A 465 -15.95 -2.25 -26.79
N GLU A 466 -15.87 -1.58 -27.94
CA GLU A 466 -16.07 -2.20 -29.25
C GLU A 466 -14.91 -3.13 -29.65
N ARG A 467 -13.67 -2.68 -29.48
CA ARG A 467 -12.47 -3.40 -29.91
C ARG A 467 -12.19 -4.64 -29.07
N LEU A 468 -12.39 -4.55 -27.76
CA LEU A 468 -12.22 -5.67 -26.83
C LEU A 468 -13.50 -6.48 -26.63
N ARG A 469 -14.60 -6.10 -27.28
CA ARG A 469 -15.90 -6.80 -27.25
C ARG A 469 -16.36 -7.06 -25.82
N VAL A 470 -16.35 -6.01 -25.02
CA VAL A 470 -16.81 -6.06 -23.62
C VAL A 470 -18.12 -5.30 -23.45
N ASP A 471 -18.79 -5.56 -22.33
CA ASP A 471 -20.04 -4.88 -21.99
C ASP A 471 -19.75 -3.49 -21.42
N VAL A 472 -18.77 -3.40 -20.53
CA VAL A 472 -18.36 -2.19 -19.80
C VAL A 472 -16.94 -1.81 -20.18
N ALA A 473 -16.69 -0.53 -20.43
CA ALA A 473 -15.34 -0.01 -20.58
C ALA A 473 -15.17 1.34 -19.88
N VAL A 474 -13.99 1.59 -19.33
CA VAL A 474 -13.62 2.89 -18.75
C VAL A 474 -12.34 3.41 -19.36
N SER A 475 -12.31 4.70 -19.64
CA SER A 475 -11.14 5.40 -20.14
C SER A 475 -10.62 6.46 -19.17
N VAL A 476 -9.32 6.73 -19.25
CA VAL A 476 -8.67 7.80 -18.50
C VAL A 476 -7.69 8.56 -19.39
N THR A 477 -7.86 9.88 -19.51
CA THR A 477 -6.90 10.78 -20.15
C THR A 477 -6.72 12.05 -19.31
N GLY A 478 -5.51 12.60 -19.28
CA GLY A 478 -5.20 13.71 -18.37
C GLY A 478 -3.74 14.16 -18.43
N VAL A 479 -3.43 15.21 -17.66
CA VAL A 479 -2.08 15.75 -17.51
C VAL A 479 -1.53 15.35 -16.15
N ALA A 480 -0.73 14.27 -16.09
CA ALA A 480 -0.16 13.82 -14.83
C ALA A 480 0.99 14.70 -14.31
N GLY A 481 1.71 15.43 -15.18
CA GLY A 481 2.86 16.24 -14.78
C GLY A 481 4.20 15.47 -14.76
N PRO A 482 5.31 16.13 -14.34
CA PRO A 482 5.37 17.53 -13.93
C PRO A 482 5.25 18.52 -15.11
N GLY A 483 5.53 18.08 -16.35
CA GLY A 483 5.33 18.87 -17.58
C GLY A 483 4.00 18.59 -18.28
N GLY A 484 3.79 19.21 -19.44
CA GLY A 484 2.61 18.99 -20.29
C GLY A 484 1.34 19.75 -19.87
N GLY A 485 1.41 20.53 -18.79
CA GLY A 485 0.33 21.43 -18.38
C GLY A 485 0.35 22.75 -19.13
N THR A 486 -0.83 23.30 -19.36
CA THR A 486 -1.07 24.66 -19.87
C THR A 486 -2.02 25.40 -18.91
N PRO A 487 -2.16 26.73 -19.01
CA PRO A 487 -3.17 27.46 -18.21
C PRO A 487 -4.59 26.89 -18.37
N GLU A 488 -4.95 26.45 -19.58
CA GLU A 488 -6.26 25.87 -19.91
C GLU A 488 -6.37 24.40 -19.50
N LYS A 489 -5.27 23.65 -19.56
CA LYS A 489 -5.18 22.23 -19.18
C LYS A 489 -4.04 22.02 -18.18
N PRO A 490 -4.23 22.41 -16.91
CA PRO A 490 -3.16 22.36 -15.93
C PRO A 490 -2.79 20.92 -15.56
N VAL A 491 -1.59 20.75 -14.99
CA VAL A 491 -1.21 19.50 -14.33
C VAL A 491 -2.26 19.15 -13.26
N GLY A 492 -2.70 17.88 -13.27
CA GLY A 492 -3.76 17.37 -12.41
C GLY A 492 -5.14 17.32 -13.09
N LEU A 493 -5.33 17.92 -14.28
CA LEU A 493 -6.58 17.79 -15.04
C LEU A 493 -6.71 16.35 -15.59
N VAL A 494 -7.81 15.68 -15.26
CA VAL A 494 -8.10 14.31 -15.69
C VAL A 494 -9.56 14.18 -16.11
N TYR A 495 -9.80 13.58 -17.26
CA TYR A 495 -11.10 13.14 -17.74
C TYR A 495 -11.20 11.62 -17.65
N VAL A 496 -12.31 11.17 -17.09
CA VAL A 496 -12.67 9.76 -16.96
C VAL A 496 -14.03 9.55 -17.61
N HIS A 497 -14.16 8.51 -18.43
CA HIS A 497 -15.43 8.18 -19.08
C HIS A 497 -15.68 6.68 -19.00
N ALA A 498 -16.86 6.28 -18.57
CA ALA A 498 -17.27 4.88 -18.50
C ALA A 498 -18.52 4.65 -19.35
N VAL A 499 -18.54 3.56 -20.12
CA VAL A 499 -19.65 3.13 -20.97
C VAL A 499 -20.09 1.72 -20.59
N ALA A 500 -21.40 1.49 -20.58
CA ALA A 500 -22.05 0.21 -20.31
C ALA A 500 -23.28 0.06 -21.23
N PRO A 501 -23.92 -1.12 -21.32
CA PRO A 501 -25.12 -1.29 -22.15
C PRO A 501 -26.26 -0.34 -21.78
N GLU A 502 -26.40 -0.02 -20.48
CA GLU A 502 -27.51 0.79 -19.95
C GLU A 502 -27.24 2.31 -19.99
N GLY A 503 -26.02 2.74 -20.30
CA GLY A 503 -25.68 4.16 -20.36
C GLY A 503 -24.19 4.47 -20.26
N GLU A 504 -23.89 5.76 -20.14
CA GLU A 504 -22.53 6.28 -19.99
C GLU A 504 -22.45 7.28 -18.84
N LEU A 505 -21.30 7.33 -18.17
CA LEU A 505 -20.97 8.33 -17.16
C LEU A 505 -19.63 8.99 -17.51
N ALA A 506 -19.54 10.28 -17.24
CA ALA A 506 -18.32 11.07 -17.44
C ALA A 506 -18.00 11.86 -16.18
N ALA A 507 -16.72 12.02 -15.90
CA ALA A 507 -16.24 12.88 -14.81
C ALA A 507 -14.97 13.62 -15.22
N GLU A 508 -14.87 14.86 -14.76
CA GLU A 508 -13.69 15.70 -14.86
C GLU A 508 -13.16 15.93 -13.44
N PHE A 509 -11.86 15.80 -13.26
CA PHE A 509 -11.19 15.99 -11.98
C PHE A 509 -10.04 16.97 -12.12
N SER A 510 -9.91 17.84 -11.11
CA SER A 510 -8.71 18.64 -10.86
C SER A 510 -7.99 18.04 -9.65
N LEU A 511 -6.85 17.39 -9.92
CA LEU A 511 -6.09 16.62 -8.95
C LEU A 511 -4.68 17.22 -8.79
N PRO A 512 -4.53 18.42 -8.21
CA PRO A 512 -3.21 19.03 -8.07
C PRO A 512 -2.34 18.19 -7.11
N ALA A 513 -1.30 17.54 -7.66
CA ALA A 513 -0.35 16.73 -6.92
C ALA A 513 0.90 16.43 -7.79
N ASP A 514 1.86 15.70 -7.22
CA ASP A 514 2.93 15.07 -7.99
C ASP A 514 2.39 14.04 -8.98
N ARG A 515 3.19 13.71 -10.00
CA ARG A 515 2.82 12.81 -11.10
C ARG A 515 2.23 11.49 -10.63
N GLU A 516 2.84 10.86 -9.64
CA GLU A 516 2.42 9.54 -9.21
C GLU A 516 1.10 9.62 -8.43
N THR A 517 0.93 10.63 -7.60
CA THR A 517 -0.33 10.89 -6.91
C THR A 517 -1.47 11.18 -7.88
N VAL A 518 -1.25 11.96 -8.95
CA VAL A 518 -2.28 12.18 -9.99
C VAL A 518 -2.71 10.86 -10.62
N ARG A 519 -1.75 10.01 -10.99
CA ARG A 519 -2.02 8.70 -11.61
C ARG A 519 -2.85 7.80 -10.70
N ARG A 520 -2.47 7.67 -9.43
CA ARG A 520 -3.20 6.85 -8.45
C ARG A 520 -4.63 7.34 -8.23
N ARG A 521 -4.80 8.66 -8.04
CA ARG A 521 -6.13 9.27 -7.86
C ARG A 521 -7.01 9.10 -9.09
N ALA A 522 -6.46 9.30 -10.29
CA ALA A 522 -7.15 9.07 -11.55
C ALA A 522 -7.63 7.61 -11.71
N ALA A 523 -6.77 6.65 -11.34
CA ALA A 523 -7.13 5.24 -11.39
C ALA A 523 -8.25 4.88 -10.40
N ALA A 524 -8.20 5.42 -9.17
CA ALA A 524 -9.28 5.27 -8.20
C ALA A 524 -10.60 5.86 -8.73
N SER A 525 -10.56 7.08 -9.27
CA SER A 525 -11.73 7.73 -9.87
C SER A 525 -12.34 6.92 -11.00
N ALA A 526 -11.54 6.27 -11.83
CA ALA A 526 -12.02 5.39 -12.90
C ALA A 526 -12.83 4.21 -12.36
N LEU A 527 -12.31 3.52 -11.34
CA LEU A 527 -13.00 2.39 -10.73
C LEU A 527 -14.29 2.82 -10.03
N HIS A 528 -14.28 3.96 -9.33
CA HIS A 528 -15.48 4.52 -8.72
C HIS A 528 -16.54 4.95 -9.75
N LEU A 529 -16.12 5.45 -10.92
CA LEU A 529 -17.04 5.77 -12.02
C LEU A 529 -17.69 4.51 -12.58
N VAL A 530 -16.92 3.44 -12.78
CA VAL A 530 -17.46 2.13 -13.19
C VAL A 530 -18.43 1.58 -12.15
N ARG A 531 -18.06 1.61 -10.87
CA ARG A 531 -18.93 1.15 -9.77
C ARG A 531 -20.30 1.82 -9.85
N ARG A 532 -20.33 3.15 -9.92
CA ARG A 532 -21.57 3.94 -10.01
C ARG A 532 -22.38 3.65 -11.28
N LEU A 533 -21.69 3.48 -12.41
CA LEU A 533 -22.35 3.12 -13.67
C LEU A 533 -23.05 1.77 -13.57
N VAL A 534 -22.39 0.77 -12.96
CA VAL A 534 -22.92 -0.59 -12.83
C VAL A 534 -23.97 -0.71 -11.72
N THR A 535 -23.93 0.10 -10.66
CA THR A 535 -24.98 0.13 -9.62
C THR A 535 -26.24 0.89 -10.03
N GLY A 536 -26.15 1.79 -11.01
CA GLY A 536 -27.28 2.62 -11.46
C GLY A 536 -27.51 3.88 -10.62
N GLY A 537 -26.48 4.36 -9.92
CA GLY A 537 -26.53 5.47 -8.96
C GLY A 537 -25.44 5.30 -7.91
#